data_AF-A0A9D1F009-F1
#
_entry.id   AF-A0A9D1F009-F1
#
_cell.length_a   1.000
_cell.length_b   1.000
_cell.length_c   1.000
_cell.angle_alpha   90.00
_cell.angle_beta   90.00
_cell.angle_gamma   90.00
#
_symmetry.space_group_name_H-M   'P 1'
#
loop_
_entity.id
_entity.type
_entity.pdbx_description
1 polymer ?
#
loop_
_entity_poly.entity_id
_entity_poly.type
_entity_poly.pdbx_seq_one_letter_code
_entity_poly.pdbx_strand_id
1 'polypeptide(L)'
;MRHQLNCNQVVTLLTFYIENKLDEKLSICVREHLSTCEKCREKYLKLKRILENFSEIKTKINEEDRVDTKQYETPQYETFKANLSAYIDNELSDNENIKIKKIAISNPLARKDLEEVYAFKQLLQSSFNRTRNELKQDYAKRTLEKMYTKSIQKEEINPFYKLVGIFACIMVFMLIGIINLLHF
;
A
#
# COMPACT_ATOMS: atom_id res chain seq x y z
N MET A 1 -18.21 21.13 54.65
CA MET A 1 -19.02 19.96 54.22
C MET A 1 -18.11 18.97 53.49
N ARG A 2 -17.83 17.80 54.08
CA ARG A 2 -16.96 16.77 53.49
C ARG A 2 -17.70 16.11 52.32
N HIS A 3 -17.39 16.51 51.09
CA HIS A 3 -17.88 15.84 49.89
C HIS A 3 -17.12 14.51 49.73
N GLN A 4 -17.67 13.41 50.23
CA GLN A 4 -17.15 12.08 49.94
C GLN A 4 -17.47 11.75 48.47
N LEU A 5 -16.47 11.80 47.61
CA LEU A 5 -16.59 11.34 46.23
C LEU A 5 -16.89 9.85 46.21
N ASN A 6 -17.84 9.44 45.36
CA ASN A 6 -18.10 8.03 45.13
C ASN A 6 -17.07 7.43 44.15
N CYS A 7 -16.98 6.10 44.10
CA CYS A 7 -16.00 5.41 43.26
C CYS A 7 -16.16 5.74 41.76
N ASN A 8 -17.38 5.97 41.28
CA ASN A 8 -17.65 6.27 39.87
C ASN A 8 -17.13 7.67 39.49
N GLN A 9 -17.37 8.65 40.37
CA GLN A 9 -16.86 10.02 40.22
C GLN A 9 -15.34 10.04 40.23
N VAL A 10 -14.70 9.26 41.10
CA VAL A 10 -13.24 9.16 41.12
C VAL A 10 -12.71 8.54 39.83
N VAL A 11 -13.32 7.45 39.34
CA VAL A 11 -12.91 6.80 38.08
C VAL A 11 -12.98 7.76 36.89
N THR A 12 -14.02 8.60 36.79
CA THR A 12 -14.11 9.61 35.72
C THR A 12 -13.06 10.72 35.85
N LEU A 13 -12.61 11.02 37.07
CA LEU A 13 -11.64 12.07 37.36
C LEU A 13 -10.18 11.57 37.30
N LEU A 14 -9.94 10.25 37.23
CA LEU A 14 -8.58 9.68 37.27
C LEU A 14 -7.68 10.22 36.15
N THR A 15 -8.19 10.34 34.92
CA THR A 15 -7.39 10.84 33.79
C THR A 15 -6.96 12.28 34.02
N PHE A 16 -7.88 13.15 34.43
CA PHE A 16 -7.59 14.55 34.75
C PHE A 16 -6.68 14.69 35.97
N TYR A 17 -6.80 13.79 36.96
CA TYR A 17 -5.92 13.75 38.12
C TYR A 17 -4.49 13.36 37.73
N ILE A 18 -4.31 12.37 36.86
CA ILE A 18 -2.97 11.95 36.38
C ILE A 18 -2.28 13.08 35.58
N GLU A 19 -3.05 13.84 34.81
CA GLU A 19 -2.55 14.97 34.02
C GLU A 19 -2.40 16.28 34.83
N ASN A 20 -2.65 16.26 36.15
CA ASN A 20 -2.66 17.45 37.03
C ASN A 20 -3.59 18.58 36.55
N LYS A 21 -4.72 18.25 35.92
CA LYS A 21 -5.71 19.19 35.38
C LYS A 21 -6.92 19.40 36.29
N LEU A 22 -6.86 18.94 37.54
CA LEU A 22 -7.94 19.10 38.51
C LEU A 22 -7.67 20.29 39.43
N ASP A 23 -8.73 20.99 39.82
CA ASP A 23 -8.67 22.00 40.88
C ASP A 23 -8.11 21.41 42.17
N GLU A 24 -7.35 22.22 42.91
CA GLU A 24 -6.61 21.80 44.10
C GLU A 24 -7.51 21.12 45.15
N LYS A 25 -8.71 21.65 45.37
CA LYS A 25 -9.71 21.08 46.29
C LYS A 25 -10.18 19.69 45.84
N LEU A 26 -10.39 19.51 44.54
CA LEU A 26 -10.88 18.26 43.97
C LEU A 26 -9.77 17.20 43.91
N SER A 27 -8.53 17.64 43.67
CA SER A 27 -7.32 16.82 43.74
C SER A 27 -7.10 16.23 45.14
N ILE A 28 -7.32 17.02 46.19
CA ILE A 28 -7.26 16.54 47.59
C ILE A 28 -8.34 15.48 47.85
N CYS A 29 -9.59 15.71 47.43
CA CYS A 29 -10.67 14.73 47.61
C CYS A 29 -10.42 13.41 46.86
N VAL A 30 -9.88 13.47 45.63
CA VAL A 30 -9.49 12.27 44.86
C VAL A 30 -8.35 11.54 45.56
N ARG A 31 -7.35 12.26 46.08
CA ARG A 31 -6.21 11.67 46.82
C ARG A 31 -6.66 10.95 48.09
N GLU A 32 -7.53 11.59 48.88
CA GLU A 32 -8.11 10.99 50.10
C GLU A 32 -8.97 9.75 49.78
N HIS A 33 -9.68 9.75 48.66
CA HIS A 33 -10.43 8.57 48.23
C HIS A 33 -9.49 7.44 47.79
N LEU A 34 -8.40 7.75 47.07
CA LEU A 34 -7.42 6.75 46.62
C LEU A 34 -6.61 6.14 47.77
N SER A 35 -6.42 6.86 48.90
CA SER A 35 -5.79 6.29 50.10
C SER A 35 -6.71 5.33 50.85
N THR A 36 -8.02 5.50 50.71
CA THR A 36 -9.03 4.71 51.44
C THR A 36 -9.59 3.55 50.60
N CYS A 37 -9.72 3.70 49.28
CA CYS A 37 -10.34 2.72 48.40
C CYS A 37 -9.32 1.99 47.51
N GLU A 38 -9.06 0.72 47.82
CA GLU A 38 -8.10 -0.11 47.07
C GLU A 38 -8.50 -0.33 45.62
N LYS A 39 -9.80 -0.49 45.33
CA LYS A 39 -10.31 -0.70 43.96
C LYS A 39 -10.02 0.50 43.05
N CYS A 40 -10.19 1.72 43.56
CA CYS A 40 -9.89 2.94 42.80
C CYS A 40 -8.37 3.15 42.67
N ARG A 41 -7.60 2.81 43.72
CA ARG A 41 -6.13 2.86 43.70
C ARG A 41 -5.53 1.93 42.64
N GLU A 42 -6.03 0.72 42.51
CA GLU A 42 -5.55 -0.23 41.51
C GLU A 42 -5.82 0.27 40.07
N LYS A 43 -7.02 0.83 39.83
CA LYS A 43 -7.36 1.45 38.53
C LYS A 43 -6.45 2.63 38.22
N TYR A 44 -6.21 3.50 39.20
CA TYR A 44 -5.27 4.62 39.06
C TYR A 44 -3.86 4.14 38.68
N LEU A 45 -3.32 3.14 39.37
CA LEU A 45 -1.97 2.61 39.09
C LEU A 45 -1.87 2.00 37.68
N LYS A 46 -2.90 1.29 37.23
CA LYS A 46 -2.96 0.75 35.85
C LYS A 46 -2.99 1.87 34.82
N LEU A 47 -3.88 2.85 34.98
CA LEU A 47 -3.99 4.01 34.08
C LEU A 47 -2.69 4.82 34.04
N LYS A 48 -2.07 5.07 35.20
CA LYS A 48 -0.80 5.78 35.31
C LYS A 48 0.32 5.06 34.55
N ARG A 49 0.46 3.74 34.75
CA ARG A 49 1.48 2.93 34.03
C ARG A 49 1.27 2.97 32.52
N ILE A 50 0.02 2.89 32.05
CA ILE A 50 -0.29 2.97 30.62
C ILE A 50 0.15 4.34 30.07
N LEU A 51 -0.21 5.43 30.73
CA LEU A 51 0.17 6.79 30.33
C LEU A 51 1.68 7.02 30.36
N GLU A 52 2.37 6.52 31.38
CA GLU A 52 3.84 6.58 31.48
C GLU A 52 4.50 5.83 30.32
N ASN A 53 4.05 4.60 30.02
CA ASN A 53 4.56 3.83 28.88
C ASN A 53 4.30 4.55 27.54
N PHE A 54 3.12 5.13 27.35
CA PHE A 54 2.83 5.93 26.14
C PHE A 54 3.73 7.17 26.06
N SER A 55 4.00 7.83 27.18
CA SER A 55 4.90 8.98 27.21
C SER A 55 6.34 8.57 26.90
N GLU A 56 6.81 7.43 27.41
CA GLU A 56 8.14 6.88 27.15
C GLU A 56 8.29 6.44 25.68
N ILE A 57 7.26 5.80 25.12
CA ILE A 57 7.22 5.45 23.70
C ILE A 57 7.24 6.72 22.85
N LYS A 58 6.45 7.74 23.21
CA LYS A 58 6.43 9.03 22.52
C LYS A 58 7.78 9.74 22.60
N THR A 59 8.48 9.69 23.74
CA THR A 59 9.82 10.26 23.86
C THR A 59 10.84 9.48 23.04
N LYS A 60 10.76 8.14 23.02
CA LYS A 60 11.64 7.31 22.18
C LYS A 60 11.42 7.58 20.69
N ILE A 61 10.18 7.67 20.24
CA ILE A 61 9.84 8.06 18.87
C ILE A 61 10.39 9.47 18.58
N ASN A 62 10.16 10.44 19.48
CA ASN A 62 10.69 11.80 19.31
C ASN A 62 12.22 11.90 19.37
N GLU A 63 12.90 11.00 20.07
CA GLU A 63 14.37 10.92 20.14
C GLU A 63 14.97 10.20 18.92
N GLU A 64 14.27 9.20 18.38
CA GLU A 64 14.60 8.56 17.10
C GLU A 64 14.32 9.49 15.91
N ASP A 65 13.28 10.34 15.99
CA ASP A 65 12.96 11.41 15.03
C ASP A 65 13.87 12.63 15.18
N ARG A 66 14.76 12.69 16.19
CA ARG A 66 15.95 13.56 16.14
C ARG A 66 17.01 12.91 15.24
N VAL A 67 16.61 12.53 14.02
CA VAL A 67 17.53 12.51 12.90
C VAL A 67 18.08 13.93 12.83
N ASP A 68 19.40 14.08 12.89
CA ASP A 68 20.09 15.37 12.77
C ASP A 68 19.77 15.95 11.38
N THR A 69 18.63 16.63 11.23
CA THR A 69 18.06 17.07 9.94
C THR A 69 19.00 18.00 9.21
N LYS A 70 19.93 18.63 9.93
CA LYS A 70 21.04 19.43 9.37
C LYS A 70 21.85 18.67 8.34
N GLN A 71 22.00 17.35 8.47
CA GLN A 71 22.77 16.55 7.53
C GLN A 71 22.07 16.40 6.16
N TYR A 72 20.74 16.55 6.15
CA TYR A 72 19.88 16.47 4.97
C TYR A 72 19.59 17.82 4.31
N GLU A 73 19.86 18.94 4.99
CA GLU A 73 19.61 20.33 4.54
C GLU A 73 20.60 20.83 3.46
N THR A 74 21.12 19.95 2.59
CA THR A 74 21.95 20.39 1.46
C THR A 74 21.09 20.54 0.20
N PRO A 75 21.25 21.61 -0.60
CA PRO A 75 20.50 21.76 -1.86
C PRO A 75 20.65 20.58 -2.83
N GLN A 76 21.82 19.93 -2.77
CA GLN A 76 22.12 18.73 -3.55
C GLN A 76 21.28 17.53 -3.09
N TYR A 77 21.15 17.32 -1.77
CA TYR A 77 20.36 16.24 -1.23
C TYR A 77 18.86 16.45 -1.48
N GLU A 78 18.35 17.68 -1.34
CA GLU A 78 16.95 17.99 -1.68
C GLU A 78 16.64 17.68 -3.15
N THR A 79 17.56 18.05 -4.06
CA THR A 79 17.44 17.69 -5.49
C THR A 79 17.44 16.16 -5.68
N PHE A 80 18.30 15.44 -4.97
CA PHE A 80 18.33 13.98 -4.99
C PHE A 80 17.02 13.37 -4.49
N LYS A 81 16.54 13.80 -3.32
CA LYS A 81 15.32 13.31 -2.69
C LYS A 81 14.09 13.51 -3.57
N ALA A 82 13.96 14.69 -4.19
CA ALA A 82 12.84 14.98 -5.09
C ALA A 82 12.80 14.08 -6.33
N ASN A 83 13.97 13.61 -6.79
CA ASN A 83 14.10 12.80 -8.00
C ASN A 83 14.34 11.31 -7.73
N LEU A 84 14.44 10.89 -6.47
CA LEU A 84 14.82 9.53 -6.09
C LEU A 84 13.83 8.48 -6.63
N SER A 85 12.53 8.74 -6.50
CA SER A 85 11.50 7.81 -7.00
C SER A 85 11.58 7.65 -8.52
N ALA A 86 11.60 8.77 -9.25
CA ALA A 86 11.68 8.78 -10.71
C ALA A 86 12.98 8.13 -11.21
N TYR A 87 14.09 8.30 -10.49
CA TYR A 87 15.35 7.63 -10.78
C TYR A 87 15.23 6.10 -10.69
N ILE A 88 14.59 5.60 -9.63
CA ILE A 88 14.45 4.15 -9.38
C ILE A 88 13.51 3.47 -10.38
N ASP A 89 12.55 4.22 -10.91
CA ASP A 89 11.59 3.74 -11.91
C ASP A 89 12.01 4.05 -13.36
N ASN A 90 13.22 4.61 -13.55
CA ASN A 90 13.80 4.98 -14.85
C ASN A 90 12.94 5.97 -15.65
N GLU A 91 12.25 6.88 -14.98
CA GLU A 91 11.41 7.91 -15.59
C GLU A 91 12.18 9.19 -15.94
N LEU A 92 13.41 9.33 -15.42
CA LEU A 92 14.27 10.48 -15.66
C LEU A 92 14.98 10.40 -17.03
N SER A 93 15.28 11.58 -17.59
CA SER A 93 16.14 11.67 -18.77
C SER A 93 17.58 11.26 -18.47
N ASP A 94 18.36 10.89 -19.49
CA ASP A 94 19.76 10.46 -19.34
C ASP A 94 20.62 11.48 -18.58
N ASN A 95 20.43 12.77 -18.86
CA ASN A 95 21.15 13.85 -18.19
C ASN A 95 20.79 13.96 -16.70
N GLU A 96 19.54 13.74 -16.34
CA GLU A 96 19.07 13.77 -14.95
C GLU A 96 19.55 12.53 -14.20
N ASN A 97 19.49 11.35 -14.83
CA ASN A 97 20.05 10.11 -14.28
C ASN A 97 21.52 10.26 -13.89
N ILE A 98 22.34 10.88 -14.76
CA ILE A 98 23.75 11.14 -14.47
C ILE A 98 23.91 12.08 -13.26
N LYS A 99 23.07 13.11 -13.13
CA LYS A 99 23.11 14.06 -11.99
C LYS A 99 22.78 13.36 -10.68
N ILE A 100 21.70 12.58 -10.62
CA ILE A 100 21.29 11.84 -9.42
C ILE A 100 22.36 10.83 -9.02
N LYS A 101 22.91 10.11 -10.00
CA LYS A 101 24.02 9.16 -9.77
C LYS A 101 25.26 9.87 -9.20
N LYS A 102 25.61 11.05 -9.72
CA LYS A 102 26.73 11.85 -9.20
C LYS A 102 26.50 12.26 -7.75
N ILE A 103 25.29 12.72 -7.41
CA ILE A 103 24.93 13.10 -6.04
C ILE A 103 25.04 11.89 -5.10
N ALA A 104 24.49 10.73 -5.49
CA ALA A 104 24.56 9.50 -4.71
C ALA A 104 26.01 9.03 -4.46
N ILE A 105 26.92 9.20 -5.43
CA ILE A 105 28.34 8.87 -5.23
C ILE A 105 29.01 9.85 -4.27
N SER A 106 28.70 11.14 -4.38
CA SER A 106 29.35 12.19 -3.58
C SER A 106 28.83 12.32 -2.15
N ASN A 107 27.58 11.91 -1.90
CA ASN A 107 26.92 12.06 -0.60
C ASN A 107 26.58 10.68 -0.01
N PRO A 108 27.22 10.28 1.11
CA PRO A 108 26.98 8.97 1.73
C PRO A 108 25.54 8.79 2.24
N LEU A 109 24.84 9.86 2.61
CA LEU A 109 23.42 9.78 2.99
C LEU A 109 22.55 9.43 1.79
N ALA A 110 22.72 10.16 0.67
CA ALA A 110 21.99 9.88 -0.56
C ALA A 110 22.22 8.44 -1.03
N ARG A 111 23.46 7.94 -0.89
CA ARG A 111 23.76 6.54 -1.17
C ARG A 111 22.99 5.58 -0.27
N LYS A 112 22.97 5.80 1.04
CA LYS A 112 22.27 4.96 2.01
C LYS A 112 20.77 4.90 1.68
N ASP A 113 20.15 6.04 1.44
CA ASP A 113 18.73 6.12 1.13
C ASP A 113 18.42 5.44 -0.22
N LEU A 114 19.30 5.57 -1.22
CA LEU A 114 19.17 4.84 -2.47
C LEU A 114 19.19 3.32 -2.25
N GLU A 115 20.15 2.82 -1.47
CA GLU A 115 20.27 1.40 -1.13
C GLU A 115 19.05 0.89 -0.35
N GLU A 116 18.53 1.68 0.58
CA GLU A 116 17.32 1.34 1.36
C GLU A 116 16.07 1.22 0.47
N VAL A 117 15.88 2.14 -0.49
CA VAL A 117 14.72 2.05 -1.40
C VAL A 117 14.87 0.87 -2.37
N TYR A 118 16.07 0.55 -2.83
CA TYR A 118 16.29 -0.67 -3.62
C TYR A 118 16.02 -1.95 -2.83
N ALA A 119 16.45 -2.01 -1.56
CA ALA A 119 16.15 -3.12 -0.67
C ALA A 119 14.63 -3.26 -0.48
N PHE A 120 13.93 -2.15 -0.28
CA PHE A 120 12.47 -2.13 -0.20
C PHE A 120 11.79 -2.65 -1.48
N LYS A 121 12.24 -2.20 -2.66
CA LYS A 121 11.75 -2.68 -3.97
C LYS A 121 11.96 -4.19 -4.13
N GLN A 122 13.11 -4.72 -3.70
CA GLN A 122 13.37 -6.15 -3.71
C GLN A 122 12.43 -6.92 -2.78
N LEU A 123 12.18 -6.40 -1.57
CA LEU A 123 11.23 -7.00 -0.63
C LEU A 123 9.81 -7.04 -1.20
N LEU A 124 9.35 -5.94 -1.81
CA LEU A 124 8.06 -5.89 -2.50
C LEU A 124 7.98 -6.94 -3.62
N GLN A 125 9.00 -7.03 -4.46
CA GLN A 125 9.05 -8.02 -5.53
C GLN A 125 9.03 -9.46 -4.98
N SER A 126 9.75 -9.72 -3.88
CA SER A 126 9.78 -11.03 -3.25
C SER A 126 8.41 -11.42 -2.68
N SER A 127 7.72 -10.48 -2.02
CA SER A 127 6.37 -10.66 -1.48
C SER A 127 5.35 -10.88 -2.58
N PHE A 128 5.44 -10.10 -3.66
CA PHE A 128 4.61 -10.27 -4.85
C PHE A 128 4.81 -11.64 -5.48
N ASN A 129 6.06 -12.05 -5.71
CA ASN A 129 6.39 -13.35 -6.29
C ASN A 129 5.91 -14.50 -5.40
N ARG A 130 6.07 -14.39 -4.08
CA ARG A 130 5.56 -15.39 -3.12
C ARG A 130 4.05 -15.53 -3.24
N THR A 131 3.33 -14.41 -3.18
CA THR A 131 1.86 -14.39 -3.30
C THR A 131 1.41 -14.95 -4.65
N ARG A 132 2.10 -14.60 -5.73
CA ARG A 132 1.84 -15.13 -7.08
C ARG A 132 2.04 -16.64 -7.13
N ASN A 133 3.08 -17.17 -6.50
CA ASN A 133 3.35 -18.61 -6.49
C ASN A 133 2.37 -19.39 -5.59
N GLU A 134 1.87 -18.77 -4.52
CA GLU A 134 0.81 -19.34 -3.66
C GLU A 134 -0.57 -19.32 -4.35
N LEU A 135 -0.76 -18.46 -5.37
CA LEU A 135 -1.99 -18.38 -6.14
C LEU A 135 -2.17 -19.66 -6.98
N LYS A 136 -3.10 -20.52 -6.54
CA LYS A 136 -3.41 -21.80 -7.22
C LYS A 136 -3.98 -21.66 -8.64
N GLN A 137 -4.39 -20.46 -9.04
CA GLN A 137 -5.04 -20.21 -10.33
C GLN A 137 -4.14 -19.37 -11.23
N ASP A 138 -3.79 -19.92 -12.39
CA ASP A 138 -3.06 -19.20 -13.43
C ASP A 138 -4.03 -18.38 -14.30
N TYR A 139 -4.09 -17.08 -14.02
CA TYR A 139 -4.85 -16.12 -14.81
C TYR A 139 -4.13 -15.72 -16.11
N ALA A 140 -2.80 -15.90 -16.19
CA ALA A 140 -2.04 -15.56 -17.39
C ALA A 140 -2.41 -16.50 -18.53
N LYS A 141 -2.49 -17.81 -18.28
CA LYS A 141 -2.92 -18.80 -19.29
C LYS A 141 -4.32 -18.49 -19.84
N ARG A 142 -5.30 -18.25 -18.96
CA ARG A 142 -6.68 -17.90 -19.39
C ARG A 142 -6.74 -16.59 -20.17
N THR A 143 -5.90 -15.62 -19.81
CA THR A 143 -5.86 -14.33 -20.50
C THR A 143 -5.20 -14.47 -21.87
N LEU A 144 -4.08 -15.20 -21.96
CA LEU A 144 -3.41 -15.52 -23.22
C LEU A 144 -4.33 -16.31 -24.16
N GLU A 145 -5.03 -17.33 -23.67
CA GLU A 145 -6.03 -18.06 -24.45
C GLU A 145 -7.07 -17.10 -25.03
N LYS A 146 -7.63 -16.19 -24.23
CA LYS A 146 -8.58 -15.18 -24.72
C LYS A 146 -7.97 -14.24 -25.77
N MET A 147 -6.70 -13.85 -25.63
CA MET A 147 -6.02 -13.02 -26.63
C MET A 147 -5.80 -13.77 -27.95
N TYR A 148 -5.32 -15.02 -27.89
CA TYR A 148 -5.10 -15.87 -29.05
C TYR A 148 -6.41 -16.24 -29.75
N THR A 149 -7.46 -16.61 -29.01
CA THR A 149 -8.78 -16.90 -29.58
C THR A 149 -9.37 -15.66 -30.27
N LYS A 150 -9.18 -14.46 -29.70
CA LYS A 150 -9.64 -13.21 -30.31
C LYS A 150 -8.86 -12.85 -31.59
N SER A 151 -7.58 -13.22 -31.71
CA SER A 151 -6.84 -13.05 -32.96
C SER A 151 -7.26 -14.05 -34.03
N ILE A 152 -7.56 -15.31 -33.65
CA ILE A 152 -7.99 -16.35 -34.60
C ILE A 152 -9.41 -16.07 -35.13
N GLN A 153 -10.32 -15.55 -34.29
CA GLN A 153 -11.67 -15.17 -34.71
C GLN A 153 -11.72 -14.04 -35.75
N LYS A 154 -10.62 -13.32 -36.01
CA LYS A 154 -10.54 -12.36 -37.13
C LYS A 154 -10.36 -13.02 -38.50
N GLU A 155 -10.01 -14.30 -38.56
CA GLU A 155 -9.78 -15.06 -39.80
C GLU A 155 -10.92 -16.03 -40.16
N GLU A 156 -12.03 -16.07 -39.41
CA GLU A 156 -13.18 -16.86 -39.84
C GLU A 156 -13.85 -16.20 -41.07
N ILE A 157 -13.72 -16.85 -42.22
CA ILE A 157 -14.40 -16.48 -43.46
C ILE A 157 -15.89 -16.28 -43.15
N ASN A 158 -16.42 -15.09 -43.45
CA ASN A 158 -17.81 -14.75 -43.15
C ASN A 158 -18.75 -15.87 -43.60
N PRO A 159 -19.66 -16.37 -42.73
CA PRO A 159 -20.59 -17.45 -43.05
C PRO A 159 -21.39 -17.24 -44.34
N PHE A 160 -21.59 -15.97 -44.72
CA PHE A 160 -22.21 -15.56 -45.97
C PHE A 160 -21.45 -16.05 -47.21
N TYR A 161 -20.12 -15.91 -47.27
CA TYR A 161 -19.35 -16.37 -48.43
C TYR A 161 -19.34 -17.89 -48.55
N LYS A 162 -19.40 -18.61 -47.42
CA LYS A 162 -19.56 -20.07 -47.40
C LYS A 162 -20.91 -20.50 -47.99
N LEU A 163 -21.99 -19.79 -47.66
CA LEU A 163 -23.33 -20.00 -48.24
C LEU A 163 -23.38 -19.68 -49.74
N VAL A 164 -22.78 -18.55 -50.15
CA VAL A 164 -22.70 -18.15 -51.57
C VAL A 164 -21.93 -19.18 -52.40
N GLY A 165 -20.83 -19.72 -51.86
CA GLY A 165 -20.06 -20.77 -52.53
C GLY A 165 -20.87 -22.06 -52.75
N ILE A 166 -21.60 -22.51 -51.74
CA ILE A 166 -22.48 -23.69 -51.85
C ILE A 166 -23.57 -23.45 -52.90
N PHE A 167 -24.21 -22.27 -52.88
CA PHE A 167 -25.24 -21.92 -53.85
C PHE A 167 -24.69 -21.89 -55.29
N ALA A 168 -23.50 -21.31 -55.50
CA ALA A 168 -22.84 -21.29 -56.80
C ALA A 168 -22.56 -22.71 -57.32
N CYS A 169 -22.09 -23.62 -56.46
CA CYS A 169 -21.89 -25.03 -56.84
C CYS A 169 -23.20 -25.70 -57.28
N ILE A 170 -24.30 -25.49 -56.54
CA ILE A 170 -25.62 -26.06 -56.89
C ILE A 170 -26.08 -25.52 -58.26
N MET A 171 -25.92 -24.23 -58.52
CA MET A 171 -26.28 -23.63 -59.80
C MET A 171 -25.45 -24.20 -60.96
N VAL A 172 -24.16 -24.44 -60.76
CA VAL A 172 -23.30 -25.09 -61.77
C VAL A 172 -23.75 -26.52 -62.05
N PHE A 173 -24.06 -27.30 -61.01
CA PHE A 173 -24.59 -28.67 -61.19
C PHE A 173 -25.92 -28.69 -61.95
N MET A 174 -26.83 -27.77 -61.65
CA MET A 174 -28.09 -27.63 -62.38
C MET A 174 -27.87 -27.27 -63.85
N LEU A 175 -26.97 -26.34 -64.14
CA LEU A 175 -26.64 -25.94 -65.52
C LEU A 175 -26.01 -27.10 -66.30
N ILE A 176 -25.08 -27.85 -65.70
CA ILE A 176 -24.47 -29.05 -66.33
C ILE A 176 -25.56 -30.11 -66.59
N GLY A 177 -26.47 -30.33 -65.65
CA GLY A 177 -27.59 -31.26 -65.81
C GLY A 177 -28.51 -30.88 -66.96
N ILE A 178 -28.85 -29.60 -67.10
CA ILE A 178 -29.69 -29.08 -68.20
C ILE A 178 -28.96 -29.22 -69.55
N ILE A 179 -27.67 -28.91 -69.62
CA ILE A 179 -26.88 -29.06 -70.86
C ILE A 179 -26.84 -30.52 -71.30
N ASN A 180 -26.60 -31.46 -70.38
CA ASN A 180 -26.61 -32.88 -70.69
C ASN A 180 -28.00 -33.39 -71.10
N LEU A 181 -29.08 -32.80 -70.58
CA LEU A 181 -30.45 -33.13 -70.98
C LEU A 181 -30.80 -32.60 -72.38
N LEU A 182 -30.28 -31.43 -72.76
CA LEU A 182 -30.49 -30.81 -74.09
C LEU A 182 -29.64 -31.42 -75.21
N HIS A 183 -28.57 -32.14 -74.85
CA HIS A 183 -27.65 -32.78 -75.80
C HIS A 183 -27.97 -34.27 -76.05
N PHE A 184 -29.09 -34.76 -75.49
CA PHE A 184 -29.71 -36.06 -75.76
C PHE A 184 -31.03 -35.86 -76.51
#